data_AF-A0A167QP53-F1
#
_entry.id   AF-A0A167QP53-F1
#
_cell.length_a   1.000
_cell.length_b   1.000
_cell.length_c   1.000
_cell.angle_alpha   90.00
_cell.angle_beta   90.00
_cell.angle_gamma   90.00
#
_symmetry.space_group_name_H-M   'P 1'
#
loop_
_entity.id
_entity.type
_entity.pdbx_description
1 polymer ?
#
loop_
_entity_poly.entity_id
_entity_poly.type
_entity_poly.pdbx_seq_one_letter_code
_entity_poly.pdbx_strand_id
1 'polypeptide(L)'
;MALPEPRDPAPNGYIPNPYTALLATAFSKVQTETNSSSGWSTIGTQEGVLLEKKYADSGLPMVRGRGTVQGTSPRDMWQAIAMPGCRQRWDARFETGFPLEKYSQNEMKFYTGQAGTWPVAGRDIVGAQDVKFAPDGAWVQNVQTSVPDTEQTPPVDGKVRATLEFAGWTLLQKGADTEVSYVVHINLNGSIPSWIMDRIANEIPLCVAKVRDFYLASGSPPLTSALSKTQLCLETFSFERKEWRGAFLGKGTEEFSVQVDEKRMFQDGWVGAVQGEGAPGVRLEKRVGELGVKVGEEAKEKKFEIVVGRTGDNLQADAKVV
;
A
#
# COMPACT_ATOMS: atom_id res chain seq x y z
N MET A 1 -24.22 -6.77 4.14
CA MET A 1 -23.89 -5.63 3.28
C MET A 1 -22.38 -5.54 3.15
N ALA A 2 -21.84 -5.36 1.94
CA ALA A 2 -20.43 -5.02 1.74
C ALA A 2 -20.21 -3.53 2.04
N LEU A 3 -19.01 -3.14 2.49
CA LEU A 3 -18.69 -1.72 2.64
C LEU A 3 -18.51 -1.09 1.25
N PRO A 4 -19.19 0.03 0.92
CA PRO A 4 -19.09 0.62 -0.40
C PRO A 4 -17.70 1.24 -0.62
N GLU A 5 -17.04 0.86 -1.71
CA GLU A 5 -15.78 1.46 -2.16
C GLU A 5 -16.05 2.86 -2.76
N PRO A 6 -15.44 3.93 -2.23
CA PRO A 6 -15.55 5.25 -2.83
C PRO A 6 -14.91 5.29 -4.21
N ARG A 7 -15.61 5.86 -5.19
CA ARG A 7 -15.04 6.12 -6.52
C ARG A 7 -13.90 7.14 -6.48
N ASP A 8 -13.99 8.10 -5.55
CA ASP A 8 -12.98 9.12 -5.29
C ASP A 8 -12.93 9.38 -3.78
N PRO A 9 -11.87 8.98 -3.07
CA PRO A 9 -11.72 9.19 -1.63
C PRO A 9 -11.25 10.61 -1.26
N ALA A 10 -11.01 11.47 -2.26
CA ALA A 10 -10.67 12.89 -2.08
C ALA A 10 -11.32 13.74 -3.18
N PRO A 11 -12.66 13.80 -3.25
CA PRO A 11 -13.37 14.47 -4.36
C PRO A 11 -13.01 15.96 -4.48
N ASN A 12 -12.83 16.63 -3.35
CA ASN A 12 -12.45 18.05 -3.28
C ASN A 12 -10.97 18.26 -2.92
N GLY A 13 -10.19 17.19 -2.96
CA GLY A 13 -8.81 17.15 -2.46
C GLY A 13 -8.70 16.62 -1.03
N TYR A 14 -7.50 16.71 -0.48
CA TYR A 14 -7.19 16.22 0.86
C TYR A 14 -7.87 17.03 1.96
N ILE A 15 -8.31 16.32 3.00
CA ILE A 15 -8.86 16.91 4.22
C ILE A 15 -7.87 16.76 5.39
N PRO A 16 -7.97 17.55 6.47
CA PRO A 16 -7.12 17.37 7.64
C PRO A 16 -7.22 15.96 8.22
N ASN A 17 -6.09 15.37 8.60
CA ASN A 17 -6.06 14.03 9.19
C ASN A 17 -6.50 14.07 10.68
N PRO A 18 -7.63 13.44 11.06
CA PRO A 18 -8.06 13.41 12.46
C PRO A 18 -7.30 12.36 13.30
N TYR A 19 -6.48 11.50 12.69
CA TYR A 19 -5.83 10.35 13.31
C TYR A 19 -4.33 10.53 13.57
N THR A 20 -3.80 11.75 13.48
CA THR A 20 -2.36 12.05 13.63
C THR A 20 -1.76 11.53 14.93
N ALA A 21 -2.44 11.71 16.08
CA ALA A 21 -1.97 11.22 17.39
C ALA A 21 -1.93 9.69 17.47
N LEU A 22 -2.93 9.03 16.88
CA LEU A 22 -3.01 7.58 16.83
C LEU A 22 -1.90 6.99 15.95
N LEU A 23 -1.66 7.60 14.77
CA LEU A 23 -0.58 7.24 13.87
C LEU A 23 0.81 7.47 14.50
N ALA A 24 1.00 8.58 15.24
CA ALA A 24 2.25 8.84 15.95
C ALA A 24 2.55 7.76 17.02
N THR A 25 1.51 7.28 17.71
CA THR A 25 1.63 6.15 18.64
C THR A 25 2.01 4.86 17.90
N ALA A 26 1.34 4.57 16.78
CA ALA A 26 1.65 3.40 15.94
C ALA A 26 3.10 3.44 15.42
N PHE A 27 3.60 4.60 14.98
CA PHE A 27 5.01 4.80 14.62
C PHE A 27 5.96 4.44 15.75
N SER A 28 5.71 4.97 16.95
CA SER A 28 6.59 4.72 18.09
C SER A 28 6.64 3.22 18.42
N LYS A 29 5.50 2.53 18.37
CA LYS A 29 5.41 1.08 18.57
C LYS A 29 6.14 0.31 17.46
N VAL A 30 5.88 0.62 16.18
CA VAL A 30 6.53 -0.04 15.03
C VAL A 30 8.05 0.15 15.07
N GLN A 31 8.55 1.36 15.36
CA GLN A 31 9.99 1.61 15.46
C GLN A 31 10.64 0.83 16.60
N THR A 32 10.00 0.81 17.77
CA THR A 32 10.47 0.04 18.93
C THR A 32 10.50 -1.44 18.60
N GLU A 33 9.39 -1.98 18.11
CA GLU A 33 9.20 -3.42 17.93
C GLU A 33 9.81 -3.96 16.64
N THR A 34 10.25 -3.12 15.71
CA THR A 34 11.08 -3.55 14.58
C THR A 34 12.52 -3.85 15.03
N ASN A 35 13.06 -3.05 15.96
CA ASN A 35 14.47 -3.09 16.36
C ASN A 35 14.74 -3.80 17.70
N SER A 36 13.71 -3.96 18.54
CA SER A 36 13.87 -4.58 19.86
C SER A 36 14.23 -6.07 19.76
N SER A 37 15.18 -6.51 20.57
CA SER A 37 15.43 -7.92 20.89
C SER A 37 14.73 -8.36 22.18
N SER A 38 14.23 -7.40 22.98
CA SER A 38 13.64 -7.68 24.29
C SER A 38 12.27 -8.34 24.16
N GLY A 39 12.14 -9.54 24.77
CA GLY A 39 10.91 -10.34 24.79
C GLY A 39 10.59 -11.06 23.47
N TRP A 40 11.43 -10.92 22.45
CA TRP A 40 11.26 -11.60 21.17
C TRP A 40 11.89 -12.99 21.20
N SER A 41 11.16 -13.97 20.66
CA SER A 41 11.59 -15.36 20.51
C SER A 41 11.52 -15.77 19.05
N THR A 42 12.53 -16.48 18.58
CA THR A 42 12.54 -17.01 17.21
C THR A 42 11.56 -18.18 17.09
N ILE A 43 10.64 -18.09 16.14
CA ILE A 43 9.76 -19.19 15.74
C ILE A 43 10.53 -20.12 14.79
N GLY A 44 11.30 -19.55 13.88
CA GLY A 44 12.14 -20.26 12.93
C GLY A 44 12.61 -19.39 11.78
N THR A 45 13.28 -19.99 10.80
CA THR A 45 13.58 -19.37 9.50
C THR A 45 12.89 -20.17 8.42
N GLN A 46 12.06 -19.52 7.61
CA GLN A 46 11.29 -20.15 6.55
C GLN A 46 11.38 -19.28 5.29
N GLU A 47 11.62 -19.91 4.14
CA GLU A 47 11.72 -19.20 2.86
C GLU A 47 12.70 -18.01 2.90
N GLY A 48 13.79 -18.10 3.68
CA GLY A 48 14.77 -17.01 3.83
C GLY A 48 14.29 -15.82 4.69
N VAL A 49 13.18 -15.96 5.42
CA VAL A 49 12.66 -14.97 6.37
C VAL A 49 12.81 -15.49 7.79
N LEU A 50 13.34 -14.66 8.67
CA LEU A 50 13.38 -14.90 10.11
C LEU A 50 12.02 -14.53 10.72
N LEU A 51 11.35 -15.51 11.31
CA LEU A 51 10.06 -15.37 11.97
C LEU A 51 10.25 -15.31 13.48
N GLU A 52 9.64 -14.33 14.11
CA GLU A 52 9.70 -14.14 15.55
C GLU A 52 8.33 -13.80 16.12
N LYS A 53 8.16 -14.11 17.42
CA LYS A 53 7.01 -13.71 18.20
C LYS A 53 7.41 -13.16 19.57
N LYS A 54 6.56 -12.28 20.08
CA LYS A 54 6.59 -11.73 21.42
C LYS A 54 5.17 -11.74 21.97
N TYR A 55 4.98 -12.23 23.18
CA TYR A 55 3.68 -12.10 23.85
C TYR A 55 3.60 -10.74 24.53
N ALA A 56 2.53 -10.00 24.26
CA ALA A 56 2.17 -8.82 25.04
C ALA A 56 1.45 -9.25 26.33
N ASP A 57 1.33 -8.34 27.30
CA ASP A 57 0.62 -8.58 28.57
C ASP A 57 -0.86 -8.97 28.35
N SER A 58 -1.44 -8.59 27.21
CA SER A 58 -2.78 -8.98 26.77
C SER A 58 -2.93 -10.47 26.43
N GLY A 59 -1.82 -11.22 26.35
CA GLY A 59 -1.77 -12.61 25.91
C GLY A 59 -1.83 -12.79 24.40
N LEU A 60 -2.02 -11.71 23.63
CA LEU A 60 -1.99 -11.74 22.17
C LEU A 60 -0.53 -11.74 21.68
N PRO A 61 -0.17 -12.60 20.70
CA PRO A 61 1.16 -12.59 20.15
C PRO A 61 1.31 -11.42 19.17
N MET A 62 2.37 -10.65 19.38
CA MET A 62 2.97 -9.80 18.37
C MET A 62 3.92 -10.66 17.53
N VAL A 63 3.92 -10.45 16.22
CA VAL A 63 4.72 -11.24 15.28
C VAL A 63 5.54 -10.33 14.38
N ARG A 64 6.71 -10.82 13.97
CA ARG A 64 7.66 -10.09 13.14
C ARG A 64 8.34 -11.00 12.15
N GLY A 65 8.34 -10.59 10.89
CA GLY A 65 9.11 -11.22 9.81
C GLY A 65 10.25 -10.30 9.39
N ARG A 66 11.44 -10.85 9.14
CA ARG A 66 12.59 -10.12 8.58
C ARG A 66 13.24 -10.89 7.44
N GLY A 67 13.49 -10.21 6.33
CA GLY A 67 14.17 -10.80 5.18
C GLY A 67 14.85 -9.73 4.31
N THR A 68 15.49 -10.19 3.24
CA THR A 68 16.14 -9.32 2.25
C THR A 68 15.56 -9.61 0.87
N VAL A 69 15.30 -8.56 0.11
CA VAL A 69 14.86 -8.62 -1.29
C VAL A 69 15.98 -8.07 -2.16
N GLN A 70 16.40 -8.86 -3.15
CA GLN A 70 17.55 -8.52 -3.98
C GLN A 70 17.19 -7.54 -5.09
N GLY A 71 18.10 -6.60 -5.38
CA GLY A 71 18.01 -5.74 -6.56
C GLY A 71 16.75 -4.86 -6.61
N THR A 72 16.38 -4.26 -5.46
CA THR A 72 15.23 -3.34 -5.33
C THR A 72 15.55 -2.18 -4.41
N SER A 73 14.93 -1.04 -4.67
CA SER A 73 14.88 0.08 -3.72
C SER A 73 13.75 -0.12 -2.69
N PRO A 74 13.82 0.54 -1.51
CA PRO A 74 12.73 0.60 -0.55
C PRO A 74 11.42 1.13 -1.12
N ARG A 75 11.49 2.07 -2.08
CA ARG A 75 10.31 2.70 -2.69
C ARG A 75 9.57 1.77 -3.63
N ASP A 76 10.30 1.08 -4.51
CA ASP A 76 9.71 0.09 -5.44
C ASP A 76 9.11 -1.08 -4.66
N MET A 77 9.83 -1.53 -3.63
CA MET A 77 9.37 -2.61 -2.76
C MET A 77 8.10 -2.21 -2.00
N TRP A 78 8.03 -0.98 -1.48
CA TRP A 78 6.82 -0.46 -0.85
C TRP A 78 5.64 -0.41 -1.82
N GLN A 79 5.86 0.03 -3.06
CA GLN A 79 4.78 0.12 -4.03
C GLN A 79 4.21 -1.27 -4.39
N ALA A 80 5.05 -2.31 -4.46
CA ALA A 80 4.61 -3.71 -4.61
C ALA A 80 3.83 -4.25 -3.39
N ILE A 81 4.16 -3.78 -2.17
CA ILE A 81 3.44 -4.12 -0.93
C ILE A 81 2.07 -3.42 -0.87
N ALA A 82 2.04 -2.12 -1.15
CA ALA A 82 0.90 -1.27 -0.82
C ALA A 82 -0.26 -1.37 -1.83
N MET A 83 0.05 -1.60 -3.11
CA MET A 83 -0.93 -1.56 -4.18
C MET A 83 -1.92 -2.75 -4.07
N PRO A 84 -3.24 -2.52 -3.88
CA PRO A 84 -4.21 -3.60 -3.68
C PRO A 84 -4.20 -4.66 -4.79
N GLY A 85 -4.05 -4.25 -6.05
CA GLY A 85 -3.96 -5.17 -7.19
C GLY A 85 -2.73 -6.07 -7.16
N CYS A 86 -1.62 -5.61 -6.59
CA CYS A 86 -0.43 -6.42 -6.32
C CYS A 86 -0.65 -7.33 -5.11
N ARG A 87 -1.25 -6.79 -4.04
CA ARG A 87 -1.51 -7.55 -2.81
C ARG A 87 -2.41 -8.76 -3.03
N GLN A 88 -3.41 -8.67 -3.90
CA GLN A 88 -4.23 -9.83 -4.31
C GLN A 88 -3.42 -10.97 -4.95
N ARG A 89 -2.21 -10.71 -5.46
CA ARG A 89 -1.35 -11.73 -6.07
C ARG A 89 -0.44 -12.42 -5.07
N TRP A 90 0.00 -11.73 -4.02
CA TRP A 90 0.99 -12.26 -3.08
C TRP A 90 0.42 -12.59 -1.70
N ASP A 91 -0.69 -11.97 -1.29
CA ASP A 91 -1.36 -12.24 -0.02
C ASP A 91 -2.59 -13.10 -0.24
N ALA A 92 -2.47 -14.41 -0.01
CA ALA A 92 -3.58 -15.35 -0.20
C ALA A 92 -4.79 -15.09 0.72
N ARG A 93 -4.62 -14.28 1.77
CA ARG A 93 -5.72 -13.89 2.67
C ARG A 93 -6.38 -12.59 2.24
N PHE A 94 -5.72 -11.75 1.45
CA PHE A 94 -6.26 -10.46 1.05
C PHE A 94 -7.39 -10.63 0.03
N GLU A 95 -8.59 -10.16 0.39
CA GLU A 95 -9.73 -10.15 -0.53
C GLU A 95 -9.87 -8.78 -1.19
N THR A 96 -9.81 -7.72 -0.39
CA THR A 96 -10.02 -6.35 -0.86
C THR A 96 -9.36 -5.33 0.06
N GLY A 97 -9.11 -4.14 -0.47
CA GLY A 97 -8.71 -2.99 0.29
C GLY A 97 -8.69 -1.73 -0.56
N PHE A 98 -9.15 -0.63 0.03
CA PHE A 98 -9.30 0.64 -0.67
C PHE A 98 -9.26 1.81 0.34
N PRO A 99 -8.83 3.00 -0.12
CA PRO A 99 -8.95 4.21 0.67
C PRO A 99 -10.42 4.60 0.86
N LEU A 100 -10.78 4.95 2.09
CA LEU A 100 -12.06 5.56 2.43
C LEU A 100 -11.98 7.09 2.34
N GLU A 101 -10.87 7.65 2.82
CA GLU A 101 -10.60 9.09 2.85
C GLU A 101 -9.08 9.31 2.68
N LYS A 102 -8.68 10.36 1.97
CA LYS A 102 -7.25 10.74 1.83
C LYS A 102 -6.94 12.05 2.55
N TYR A 103 -5.83 12.05 3.30
CA TYR A 103 -5.35 13.21 4.04
C TYR A 103 -4.05 13.78 3.49
N SER A 104 -3.29 12.95 2.78
CA SER A 104 -2.13 13.36 1.99
C SER A 104 -1.87 12.32 0.89
N GLN A 105 -0.75 12.46 0.18
CA GLN A 105 -0.26 11.41 -0.72
C GLN A 105 -0.04 10.08 0.02
N ASN A 106 0.37 10.12 1.29
CA ASN A 106 0.79 8.96 2.07
C ASN A 106 -0.14 8.61 3.25
N GLU A 107 -1.01 9.54 3.64
CA GLU A 107 -1.94 9.37 4.75
C GLU A 107 -3.37 9.14 4.26
N MET A 108 -4.01 8.12 4.82
CA MET A 108 -5.39 7.77 4.47
C MET A 108 -6.10 7.03 5.59
N LYS A 109 -7.43 7.12 5.59
CA LYS A 109 -8.28 6.11 6.21
C LYS A 109 -8.57 5.05 5.17
N PHE A 110 -8.53 3.79 5.56
CA PHE A 110 -8.68 2.67 4.66
C PHE A 110 -9.63 1.62 5.21
N TYR A 111 -10.14 0.81 4.29
CA TYR A 111 -10.77 -0.46 4.56
C TYR A 111 -9.91 -1.59 4.00
N THR A 112 -9.86 -2.73 4.69
CA THR A 112 -9.36 -3.98 4.11
C THR A 112 -10.17 -5.18 4.61
N GLY A 113 -10.44 -6.11 3.70
CA GLY A 113 -11.08 -7.39 3.97
C GLY A 113 -10.10 -8.55 3.78
N GLN A 114 -10.17 -9.51 4.70
CA GLN A 114 -9.34 -10.70 4.75
C GLN A 114 -10.22 -11.95 4.78
N ALA A 115 -9.80 -12.98 4.04
CA ALA A 115 -10.44 -14.28 3.99
C ALA A 115 -10.41 -14.99 5.34
N GLY A 116 -11.50 -15.70 5.61
CA GLY A 116 -11.62 -16.57 6.77
C GLY A 116 -10.82 -17.86 6.58
N THR A 117 -10.64 -18.57 7.68
CA THR A 117 -10.12 -19.95 7.66
C THR A 117 -11.13 -20.79 8.40
N TRP A 118 -11.85 -21.66 7.69
CA TRP A 118 -12.92 -22.46 8.28
C TRP A 118 -12.41 -23.20 9.55
N PRO A 119 -13.13 -23.15 10.68
CA PRO A 119 -14.50 -22.65 10.86
C PRO A 119 -14.65 -21.16 11.22
N VAL A 120 -13.60 -20.34 11.08
CA VAL A 120 -13.58 -18.95 11.54
C VAL A 120 -13.80 -17.98 10.37
N ALA A 121 -14.74 -17.06 10.56
CA ALA A 121 -15.13 -16.05 9.57
C ALA A 121 -13.98 -15.16 9.10
N GLY A 122 -14.18 -14.45 7.99
CA GLY A 122 -13.21 -13.45 7.52
C GLY A 122 -13.08 -12.29 8.49
N ARG A 123 -12.00 -11.52 8.37
CA ARG A 123 -11.80 -10.29 9.16
C ARG A 123 -11.87 -9.09 8.25
N ASP A 124 -12.36 -7.99 8.78
CA ASP A 124 -12.14 -6.68 8.17
C ASP A 124 -11.46 -5.74 9.16
N ILE A 125 -10.81 -4.71 8.62
CA ILE A 125 -10.19 -3.63 9.38
C ILE A 125 -10.60 -2.32 8.72
N VAL A 126 -11.05 -1.39 9.56
CA VAL A 126 -11.12 0.04 9.22
C VAL A 126 -10.00 0.71 10.02
N GLY A 127 -9.10 1.37 9.32
CA GLY A 127 -7.89 1.90 9.94
C GLY A 127 -7.41 3.20 9.34
N ALA A 128 -6.40 3.79 9.96
CA ALA A 128 -5.62 4.88 9.43
C ALA A 128 -4.22 4.39 9.09
N GLN A 129 -3.64 4.94 8.03
CA GLN A 129 -2.29 4.68 7.56
C GLN A 129 -1.51 5.98 7.43
N ASP A 130 -0.20 5.90 7.68
CA ASP A 130 0.79 6.87 7.21
C ASP A 130 2.02 6.12 6.68
N VAL A 131 2.71 6.74 5.72
CA VAL A 131 3.96 6.26 5.13
C VAL A 131 4.96 7.40 5.09
N LYS A 132 6.10 7.17 5.72
CA LYS A 132 7.24 8.08 5.70
C LYS A 132 8.33 7.54 4.79
N PHE A 133 9.00 8.47 4.11
CA PHE A 133 10.06 8.18 3.18
C PHE A 133 11.31 8.97 3.57
N ALA A 134 12.47 8.36 3.41
CA ALA A 134 13.72 9.09 3.45
C ALA A 134 13.81 10.05 2.25
N PRO A 135 14.32 11.29 2.44
CA PRO A 135 14.58 12.21 1.33
C PRO A 135 15.53 11.64 0.27
N ASP A 136 16.52 10.86 0.68
CA ASP A 136 17.49 10.16 -0.18
C ASP A 136 17.00 8.80 -0.71
N GLY A 137 15.80 8.38 -0.31
CA GLY A 137 15.23 7.08 -0.67
C GLY A 137 15.80 5.88 0.09
N ALA A 138 16.68 6.09 1.07
CA ALA A 138 17.35 5.01 1.80
C ALA A 138 16.40 4.18 2.70
N TRP A 139 15.21 4.70 3.03
CA TRP A 139 14.22 3.95 3.79
C TRP A 139 12.78 4.36 3.48
N VAL A 140 11.87 3.41 3.75
CA VAL A 140 10.42 3.62 3.80
C VAL A 140 9.88 2.99 5.07
N GLN A 141 9.00 3.70 5.78
CA GLN A 141 8.31 3.17 6.95
C GLN A 141 6.81 3.43 6.84
N ASN A 142 6.04 2.36 6.80
CA ASN A 142 4.59 2.37 6.84
C ASN A 142 4.11 2.00 8.24
N VAL A 143 3.01 2.63 8.67
CA VAL A 143 2.24 2.21 9.84
C VAL A 143 0.76 2.20 9.56
N GLN A 144 0.06 1.28 10.22
CA GLN A 144 -1.38 1.13 10.19
C GLN A 144 -1.91 0.85 11.59
N THR A 145 -3.13 1.31 11.88
CA THR A 145 -3.82 1.11 13.16
C THR A 145 -5.32 1.25 12.97
N SER A 146 -6.13 0.49 13.73
CA SER A 146 -7.59 0.61 13.69
C SER A 146 -8.05 1.98 14.20
N VAL A 147 -9.09 2.53 13.57
CA VAL A 147 -9.77 3.75 14.03
C VAL A 147 -11.13 3.39 14.64
N PRO A 148 -11.75 4.28 15.44
CA PRO A 148 -13.09 4.04 15.96
C PRO A 148 -14.11 3.84 14.84
N ASP A 149 -15.04 2.91 15.04
CA ASP A 149 -16.14 2.69 14.14
C ASP A 149 -17.05 3.92 14.10
N THR A 150 -17.53 4.28 12.91
CA THR A 150 -18.55 5.31 12.71
C THR A 150 -19.75 4.71 11.99
N GLU A 151 -20.87 5.46 11.93
CA GLU A 151 -22.05 5.06 11.14
C GLU A 151 -21.74 4.85 9.66
N GLN A 152 -20.68 5.47 9.15
CA GLN A 152 -20.22 5.32 7.76
C GLN A 152 -19.41 4.05 7.52
N THR A 153 -18.98 3.36 8.59
CA THR A 153 -18.20 2.13 8.51
C THR A 153 -18.89 1.00 9.30
N PRO A 154 -20.13 0.63 8.92
CA PRO A 154 -20.89 -0.38 9.64
C PRO A 154 -20.22 -1.76 9.55
N PRO A 155 -20.64 -2.72 10.39
CA PRO A 155 -20.24 -4.12 10.24
C PRO A 155 -20.51 -4.66 8.84
N VAL A 156 -19.60 -5.49 8.33
CA VAL A 156 -19.68 -6.11 7.00
C VAL A 156 -20.11 -7.57 7.15
N ASP A 157 -21.06 -8.03 6.32
CA ASP A 157 -21.57 -9.41 6.40
C ASP A 157 -20.45 -10.43 6.18
N GLY A 158 -20.45 -11.49 6.99
CA GLY A 158 -19.44 -12.54 6.90
C GLY A 158 -18.06 -12.13 7.41
N LYS A 159 -17.92 -10.92 7.96
CA LYS A 159 -16.68 -10.41 8.57
C LYS A 159 -16.85 -10.14 10.06
N VAL A 160 -15.77 -10.40 10.80
CA VAL A 160 -15.57 -9.93 12.17
C VAL A 160 -14.58 -8.77 12.13
N ARG A 161 -14.94 -7.61 12.68
CA ARG A 161 -14.05 -6.45 12.79
C ARG A 161 -12.88 -6.79 13.69
N ALA A 162 -11.67 -6.79 13.14
CA ALA A 162 -10.45 -6.95 13.91
C ALA A 162 -9.97 -5.60 14.46
N THR A 163 -9.34 -5.63 15.62
CA THR A 163 -8.69 -4.47 16.22
C THR A 163 -7.19 -4.55 15.97
N LEU A 164 -6.71 -3.76 15.02
CA LEU A 164 -5.29 -3.60 14.73
C LEU A 164 -4.70 -2.58 15.69
N GLU A 165 -3.92 -3.03 16.69
CA GLU A 165 -3.21 -2.10 17.57
C GLU A 165 -2.11 -1.36 16.82
N PHE A 166 -1.35 -2.09 16.01
CA PHE A 166 -0.47 -1.55 14.98
C PHE A 166 -0.03 -2.65 14.02
N ALA A 167 0.22 -2.27 12.77
CA ALA A 167 1.06 -2.99 11.85
C ALA A 167 2.03 -2.01 11.20
N GLY A 168 3.19 -2.49 10.75
CA GLY A 168 4.09 -1.64 10.00
C GLY A 168 5.15 -2.39 9.21
N TRP A 169 5.46 -1.84 8.06
CA TRP A 169 6.57 -2.26 7.21
C TRP A 169 7.72 -1.27 7.40
N THR A 170 8.93 -1.80 7.63
CA THR A 170 10.17 -1.01 7.61
C THR A 170 11.07 -1.57 6.53
N LEU A 171 11.41 -0.73 5.56
CA LEU A 171 12.23 -1.07 4.40
C LEU A 171 13.50 -0.23 4.43
N LEU A 172 14.66 -0.87 4.42
CA LEU A 172 15.97 -0.22 4.51
C LEU A 172 16.85 -0.61 3.33
N GLN A 173 17.42 0.37 2.64
CA GLN A 173 18.37 0.13 1.55
C GLN A 173 19.66 -0.50 2.11
N LYS A 174 20.14 -1.57 1.47
CA LYS A 174 21.40 -2.24 1.77
C LYS A 174 22.15 -2.59 0.49
N GLY A 175 23.06 -1.70 0.07
CA GLY A 175 23.70 -1.83 -1.24
C GLY A 175 22.65 -1.78 -2.34
N ALA A 176 22.62 -2.79 -3.21
CA ALA A 176 21.60 -2.93 -4.26
C ALA A 176 20.28 -3.58 -3.79
N ASP A 177 20.24 -4.06 -2.55
CA ASP A 177 19.14 -4.85 -1.99
C ASP A 177 18.34 -4.03 -0.97
N THR A 178 17.17 -4.52 -0.58
CA THR A 178 16.35 -3.93 0.48
C THR A 178 16.13 -4.94 1.61
N GLU A 179 16.46 -4.56 2.84
CA GLU A 179 16.01 -5.27 4.04
C GLU A 179 14.57 -4.90 4.35
N VAL A 180 13.74 -5.91 4.59
CA VAL A 180 12.30 -5.76 4.82
C VAL A 180 11.94 -6.38 6.16
N SER A 181 11.30 -5.58 7.01
CA SER A 181 10.70 -6.03 8.27
C SER A 181 9.21 -5.76 8.27
N TYR A 182 8.41 -6.72 8.70
CA TYR A 182 6.97 -6.56 8.90
C TYR A 182 6.61 -6.96 10.33
N VAL A 183 6.05 -6.02 11.10
CA VAL A 183 5.63 -6.25 12.48
C VAL A 183 4.14 -5.99 12.64
N VAL A 184 3.45 -6.87 13.36
CA VAL A 184 2.00 -6.80 13.53
C VAL A 184 1.61 -7.17 14.96
N HIS A 185 0.73 -6.36 15.55
CA HIS A 185 -0.01 -6.67 16.75
C HIS A 185 -1.51 -6.44 16.48
N ILE A 186 -2.27 -7.54 16.40
CA ILE A 186 -3.68 -7.52 16.01
C ILE A 186 -4.51 -8.44 16.89
N ASN A 187 -5.63 -7.93 17.39
CA ASN A 187 -6.70 -8.73 17.96
C ASN A 187 -7.71 -9.04 16.87
N LEU A 188 -7.82 -10.30 16.48
CA LEU A 188 -8.74 -10.75 15.43
C LEU A 188 -10.21 -10.78 15.87
N ASN A 189 -10.46 -10.58 17.17
CA ASN A 189 -11.76 -10.61 17.84
C ASN A 189 -12.56 -11.91 17.62
N GLY A 190 -13.57 -12.12 18.46
CA GLY A 190 -14.38 -13.34 18.48
C GLY A 190 -13.65 -14.57 19.01
N SER A 191 -14.29 -15.73 18.89
CA SER A 191 -13.77 -17.01 19.41
C SER A 191 -12.89 -17.70 18.36
N ILE A 192 -11.59 -17.74 18.60
CA ILE A 192 -10.61 -18.32 17.67
C ILE A 192 -9.90 -19.49 18.35
N PRO A 193 -9.98 -20.71 17.79
CA PRO A 193 -9.19 -21.84 18.25
C PRO A 193 -7.69 -21.54 18.23
N SER A 194 -6.94 -22.00 19.25
CA SER A 194 -5.51 -21.71 19.38
C SER A 194 -4.68 -22.13 18.16
N TRP A 195 -5.00 -23.27 17.53
CA TRP A 195 -4.29 -23.74 16.34
C TRP A 195 -4.44 -22.78 15.13
N ILE A 196 -5.54 -22.01 15.06
CA ILE A 196 -5.71 -20.96 14.04
C ILE A 196 -4.88 -19.73 14.42
N MET A 197 -4.85 -19.36 15.70
CA MET A 197 -3.97 -18.28 16.17
C MET A 197 -2.50 -18.58 15.88
N ASP A 198 -2.07 -19.82 16.13
CA ASP A 198 -0.70 -20.27 15.83
C ASP A 198 -0.40 -20.23 14.33
N ARG A 199 -1.35 -20.67 13.49
CA ARG A 199 -1.24 -20.58 12.04
C ARG A 199 -1.08 -19.12 11.58
N ILE A 200 -1.94 -18.22 12.06
CA ILE A 200 -1.89 -16.80 11.70
C ILE A 200 -0.58 -16.15 12.19
N ALA A 201 -0.11 -16.52 13.38
CA ALA A 201 1.16 -16.05 13.92
C ALA A 201 2.38 -16.49 13.08
N ASN A 202 2.25 -17.57 12.31
CA ASN A 202 3.26 -18.00 11.33
C ASN A 202 3.07 -17.36 9.95
N GLU A 203 1.82 -17.23 9.47
CA GLU A 203 1.51 -16.71 8.13
C GLU A 203 1.79 -15.22 7.99
N ILE A 204 1.46 -14.39 8.99
CA ILE A 204 1.68 -12.95 8.95
C ILE A 204 3.14 -12.57 8.67
N PRO A 205 4.14 -13.05 9.44
CA PRO A 205 5.53 -12.70 9.18
C PRO A 205 6.06 -13.24 7.84
N LEU A 206 5.47 -14.34 7.32
CA LEU A 206 5.79 -14.89 6.00
C LEU A 206 5.35 -14.01 4.83
N CYS A 207 4.50 -13.00 5.05
CA CYS A 207 4.17 -12.02 4.01
C CYS A 207 5.44 -11.37 3.41
N VAL A 208 6.52 -11.24 4.17
CA VAL A 208 7.83 -10.77 3.67
C VAL A 208 8.37 -11.66 2.54
N ALA A 209 8.28 -12.99 2.68
CA ALA A 209 8.70 -13.92 1.63
C ALA A 209 7.77 -13.83 0.42
N LYS A 210 6.45 -13.79 0.67
CA LYS A 210 5.46 -13.76 -0.41
C LYS A 210 5.58 -12.52 -1.29
N VAL A 211 5.77 -11.35 -0.67
CA VAL A 211 5.94 -10.11 -1.42
C VAL A 211 7.31 -10.02 -2.10
N ARG A 212 8.37 -10.59 -1.51
CA ARG A 212 9.67 -10.75 -2.19
C ARG A 212 9.53 -11.56 -3.47
N ASP A 213 8.94 -12.75 -3.37
CA ASP A 213 8.85 -13.67 -4.50
C ASP A 213 7.99 -13.06 -5.62
N PHE A 214 6.90 -12.39 -5.24
CA PHE A 214 6.10 -11.60 -6.17
C PHE A 214 6.91 -10.49 -6.84
N TYR A 215 7.65 -9.67 -6.09
CA TYR A 215 8.44 -8.57 -6.65
C TYR A 215 9.51 -9.10 -7.61
N LEU A 216 10.22 -10.17 -7.24
CA LEU A 216 11.25 -10.75 -8.09
C LEU A 216 10.67 -11.31 -9.40
N ALA A 217 9.44 -11.82 -9.37
CA ALA A 217 8.76 -12.34 -10.54
C ALA A 217 8.07 -11.26 -11.40
N SER A 218 7.50 -10.23 -10.78
CA SER A 218 6.55 -9.30 -11.44
C SER A 218 7.02 -7.85 -11.46
N GLY A 219 7.94 -7.45 -10.58
CA GLY A 219 8.38 -6.06 -10.43
C GLY A 219 7.48 -5.18 -9.58
N SER A 220 7.75 -3.88 -9.64
CA SER A 220 6.93 -2.84 -9.01
C SER A 220 5.89 -2.30 -9.98
N PRO A 221 4.64 -2.05 -9.55
CA PRO A 221 3.74 -1.23 -10.35
C PRO A 221 4.24 0.23 -10.36
N PRO A 222 3.70 1.10 -11.21
CA PRO A 222 4.15 2.48 -11.33
C PRO A 222 4.02 3.24 -10.00
N LEU A 223 4.97 4.15 -9.75
CA LEU A 223 5.10 4.89 -8.50
C LEU A 223 5.19 6.39 -8.80
N THR A 224 4.27 7.17 -8.24
CA THR A 224 4.30 8.63 -8.36
C THR A 224 5.34 9.23 -7.42
N SER A 225 6.15 10.18 -7.90
CA SER A 225 7.08 10.95 -7.07
C SER A 225 6.34 11.79 -6.01
N ALA A 226 7.07 12.36 -5.06
CA ALA A 226 6.46 13.26 -4.07
C ALA A 226 5.79 14.45 -4.77
N LEU A 227 4.57 14.76 -4.37
CA LEU A 227 3.79 15.88 -4.89
C LEU A 227 3.73 17.02 -3.87
N SER A 228 3.73 18.25 -4.37
CA SER A 228 3.70 19.49 -3.60
C SER A 228 2.42 20.29 -3.81
N LYS A 229 1.84 20.27 -5.02
CA LYS A 229 0.61 21.01 -5.33
C LYS A 229 -0.50 20.08 -5.83
N THR A 230 -0.19 19.21 -6.76
CA THR A 230 -1.09 18.18 -7.27
C THR A 230 -1.36 17.16 -6.17
N GLN A 231 -2.57 16.64 -6.13
CA GLN A 231 -2.99 15.66 -5.13
C GLN A 231 -3.35 14.35 -5.82
N LEU A 232 -2.63 13.27 -5.51
CA LEU A 232 -2.99 11.91 -5.89
C LEU A 232 -4.17 11.44 -5.02
N CYS A 233 -5.35 11.40 -5.62
CA CYS A 233 -6.61 11.09 -4.94
C CYS A 233 -6.87 9.58 -4.89
N LEU A 234 -6.56 8.86 -5.96
CA LEU A 234 -6.71 7.41 -6.01
C LEU A 234 -5.63 6.82 -6.90
N GLU A 235 -5.13 5.66 -6.54
CA GLU A 235 -4.26 4.86 -7.41
C GLU A 235 -4.75 3.41 -7.44
N THR A 236 -4.70 2.80 -8.62
CA THR A 236 -5.09 1.40 -8.83
C THR A 236 -4.14 0.73 -9.80
N PHE A 237 -4.04 -0.60 -9.70
CA PHE A 237 -3.31 -1.42 -10.66
C PHE A 237 -4.11 -2.68 -10.99
N SER A 238 -4.32 -2.94 -12.27
CA SER A 238 -4.92 -4.19 -12.75
C SER A 238 -3.83 -5.06 -13.36
N PHE A 239 -3.65 -6.28 -12.82
CA PHE A 239 -2.75 -7.26 -13.44
C PHE A 239 -3.30 -7.84 -14.74
N GLU A 240 -4.62 -7.97 -14.86
CA GLU A 240 -5.27 -8.49 -16.06
C GLU A 240 -4.99 -7.56 -17.24
N ARG A 241 -5.20 -6.25 -17.04
CA ARG A 241 -4.91 -5.22 -18.05
C ARG A 241 -3.45 -4.81 -18.08
N LYS A 242 -2.68 -5.10 -17.02
CA LYS A 242 -1.34 -4.56 -16.76
C LYS A 242 -1.33 -3.04 -16.90
N GLU A 243 -2.29 -2.45 -16.22
CA GLU A 243 -2.64 -1.04 -16.34
C GLU A 243 -2.65 -0.43 -14.96
N TRP A 244 -1.88 0.65 -14.81
CA TRP A 244 -1.92 1.51 -13.64
C TRP A 244 -2.73 2.76 -13.95
N ARG A 245 -3.54 3.20 -12.97
CA ARG A 245 -4.26 4.46 -13.04
C ARG A 245 -4.01 5.28 -11.79
N GLY A 246 -3.66 6.54 -11.97
CA GLY A 246 -3.61 7.55 -10.92
C GLY A 246 -4.63 8.65 -11.22
N ALA A 247 -5.57 8.88 -10.31
CA ALA A 247 -6.50 10.01 -10.36
C ALA A 247 -5.94 11.17 -9.54
N PHE A 248 -5.82 12.33 -10.18
CA PHE A 248 -5.17 13.51 -9.63
C PHE A 248 -6.11 14.72 -9.60
N LEU A 249 -5.89 15.61 -8.62
CA LEU A 249 -6.46 16.96 -8.58
C LEU A 249 -5.34 17.98 -8.66
N GLY A 250 -5.31 18.80 -9.71
CA GLY A 250 -4.35 19.89 -9.82
C GLY A 250 -4.68 21.02 -8.84
N LYS A 251 -3.71 21.51 -8.04
CA LYS A 251 -3.86 22.75 -7.24
C LYS A 251 -2.94 23.89 -7.69
N GLY A 252 -2.21 23.68 -8.78
CA GLY A 252 -1.33 24.68 -9.39
C GLY A 252 -0.29 24.04 -10.29
N THR A 253 0.63 24.86 -10.79
CA THR A 253 1.70 24.42 -11.69
C THR A 253 2.72 23.53 -10.99
N GLU A 254 3.00 22.37 -11.58
CA GLU A 254 3.91 21.38 -11.02
C GLU A 254 4.50 20.47 -12.11
N GLU A 255 5.73 20.00 -11.89
CA GLU A 255 6.32 18.89 -12.64
C GLU A 255 6.63 17.75 -11.66
N PHE A 256 6.25 16.54 -12.03
CA PHE A 256 6.51 15.33 -11.26
C PHE A 256 6.74 14.15 -12.20
N SER A 257 7.14 12.99 -11.67
CA SER A 257 7.30 11.78 -12.48
C SER A 257 6.53 10.60 -11.92
N VAL A 258 6.12 9.70 -12.80
CA VAL A 258 5.62 8.37 -12.47
C VAL A 258 6.67 7.38 -12.91
N GLN A 259 7.37 6.77 -11.95
CA GLN A 259 8.38 5.75 -12.21
C GLN A 259 7.70 4.50 -12.78
N VAL A 260 8.35 3.85 -13.75
CA VAL A 260 7.87 2.64 -14.43
C VAL A 260 8.97 1.59 -14.40
N ASP A 261 8.68 0.43 -13.81
CA ASP A 261 9.59 -0.71 -13.82
C ASP A 261 9.61 -1.37 -15.21
N GLU A 262 10.51 -0.90 -16.07
CA GLU A 262 10.75 -1.46 -17.41
C GLU A 262 11.50 -2.79 -17.37
N LYS A 263 12.09 -3.17 -16.23
CA LYS A 263 12.91 -4.40 -16.14
C LYS A 263 12.07 -5.63 -15.92
N ARG A 264 10.99 -5.51 -15.14
CA ARG A 264 10.14 -6.64 -14.75
C ARG A 264 8.69 -6.38 -15.12
N MET A 265 8.08 -5.35 -14.53
CA MET A 265 6.65 -5.10 -14.72
C MET A 265 6.36 -4.82 -16.20
N PHE A 266 6.92 -3.79 -16.81
CA PHE A 266 6.65 -3.38 -18.19
C PHE A 266 7.78 -3.74 -19.17
N GLN A 267 8.26 -4.98 -19.12
CA GLN A 267 9.35 -5.47 -19.98
C GLN A 267 9.07 -5.37 -21.50
N ASP A 268 7.79 -5.46 -21.89
CA ASP A 268 7.35 -5.45 -23.29
C ASP A 268 7.09 -4.03 -23.83
N GLY A 269 7.44 -3.02 -23.05
CA GLY A 269 7.12 -1.63 -23.31
C GLY A 269 5.82 -1.17 -22.66
N TRP A 270 5.68 0.16 -22.58
CA TRP A 270 4.55 0.83 -21.96
C TRP A 270 4.18 2.10 -22.73
N VAL A 271 3.00 2.63 -22.48
CA VAL A 271 2.53 3.93 -22.98
C VAL A 271 1.91 4.72 -21.84
N GLY A 272 2.05 6.04 -21.89
CA GLY A 272 1.43 6.95 -20.93
C GLY A 272 0.26 7.67 -21.58
N ALA A 273 -0.86 7.80 -20.88
CA ALA A 273 -1.96 8.63 -21.34
C ALA A 273 -2.57 9.48 -20.24
N VAL A 274 -3.17 10.61 -20.62
CA VAL A 274 -3.92 11.49 -19.71
C VAL A 274 -5.31 11.78 -20.23
N GLN A 275 -6.29 11.74 -19.34
CA GLN A 275 -7.70 12.00 -19.61
C GLN A 275 -8.39 12.78 -18.48
N GLY A 276 -9.64 13.19 -18.70
CA GLY A 276 -10.44 13.98 -17.75
C GLY A 276 -10.38 15.48 -18.00
N GLU A 277 -11.13 16.23 -17.19
CA GLU A 277 -11.34 17.68 -17.37
C GLU A 277 -10.03 18.49 -17.36
N GLY A 278 -9.06 18.08 -16.54
CA GLY A 278 -7.75 18.72 -16.44
C GLY A 278 -6.76 18.34 -17.55
N ALA A 279 -7.02 17.29 -18.34
CA ALA A 279 -6.08 16.77 -19.33
C ALA A 279 -5.61 17.80 -20.40
N PRO A 280 -6.41 18.79 -20.84
CA PRO A 280 -5.94 19.86 -21.71
C PRO A 280 -4.69 20.58 -21.16
N GLY A 281 -4.64 20.80 -19.83
CA GLY A 281 -3.56 21.47 -19.13
C GLY A 281 -2.41 20.56 -18.67
N VAL A 282 -2.43 19.28 -19.01
CA VAL A 282 -1.39 18.31 -18.65
C VAL A 282 -0.60 17.89 -19.89
N ARG A 283 0.73 17.87 -19.77
CA ARG A 283 1.64 17.34 -20.79
C ARG A 283 2.40 16.16 -20.21
N LEU A 284 2.46 15.08 -20.98
CA LEU A 284 3.22 13.89 -20.66
C LEU A 284 4.50 13.84 -21.50
N GLU A 285 5.57 13.30 -20.92
CA GLU A 285 6.85 13.13 -21.58
C GLU A 285 7.40 11.74 -21.21
N LYS A 286 7.43 10.83 -22.19
CA LYS A 286 7.99 9.49 -21.98
C LYS A 286 9.51 9.57 -21.90
N ARG A 287 10.09 9.06 -20.81
CA ARG A 287 11.53 8.97 -20.56
C ARG A 287 11.89 7.53 -20.19
N VAL A 288 13.18 7.19 -20.17
CA VAL A 288 13.62 5.84 -19.79
C VAL A 288 13.29 5.60 -18.31
N GLY A 289 12.45 4.60 -18.02
CA GLY A 289 12.08 4.23 -16.65
C GLY A 289 11.07 5.16 -15.97
N GLU A 290 10.59 6.22 -16.63
CA GLU A 290 9.61 7.13 -16.03
C GLU A 290 8.74 7.86 -17.07
N LEU A 291 7.53 8.24 -16.64
CA LEU A 291 6.66 9.19 -17.32
C LEU A 291 6.79 10.55 -16.63
N GLY A 292 7.38 11.52 -17.30
CA GLY A 292 7.38 12.91 -16.87
C GLY A 292 6.00 13.54 -17.05
N VAL A 293 5.54 14.29 -16.05
CA VAL A 293 4.22 14.94 -16.03
C VAL A 293 4.39 16.41 -15.73
N LYS A 294 3.90 17.27 -16.63
CA LYS A 294 3.86 18.73 -16.45
C LYS A 294 2.42 19.18 -16.35
N VAL A 295 2.03 19.67 -15.17
CA VAL A 295 0.71 20.23 -14.87
C VAL A 295 0.79 21.75 -15.03
N GLY A 296 0.02 22.31 -15.97
CA GLY A 296 -0.12 23.74 -16.20
C GLY A 296 -1.26 24.36 -15.38
N GLU A 297 -1.33 25.69 -15.38
CA GLU A 297 -2.38 26.44 -14.65
C GLU A 297 -3.80 26.10 -15.15
N GLU A 298 -3.95 25.70 -16.42
CA GLU A 298 -5.24 25.28 -17.01
C GLU A 298 -5.87 24.04 -16.33
N ALA A 299 -5.06 23.23 -15.64
CA ALA A 299 -5.48 22.04 -14.91
C ALA A 299 -5.76 22.31 -13.41
N LYS A 300 -5.63 23.55 -12.95
CA LYS A 300 -5.88 23.92 -11.56
C LYS A 300 -7.36 23.75 -11.21
N GLU A 301 -7.61 23.19 -10.03
CA GLU A 301 -8.91 22.75 -9.51
C GLU A 301 -9.65 21.75 -10.40
N LYS A 302 -8.96 21.12 -11.36
CA LYS A 302 -9.54 20.10 -12.24
C LYS A 302 -8.96 18.73 -11.96
N LYS A 303 -9.82 17.72 -12.09
CA LYS A 303 -9.40 16.32 -12.01
C LYS A 303 -8.85 15.86 -13.35
N PHE A 304 -7.79 15.07 -13.31
CA PHE A 304 -7.28 14.36 -14.47
C PHE A 304 -6.79 12.97 -14.02
N GLU A 305 -6.84 12.01 -14.93
CA GLU A 305 -6.36 10.65 -14.68
C GLU A 305 -5.18 10.37 -15.61
N ILE A 306 -4.10 9.84 -15.05
CA ILE A 306 -2.96 9.33 -15.81
C ILE A 306 -3.04 7.81 -15.81
N VAL A 307 -2.84 7.24 -16.99
CA VAL A 307 -2.81 5.80 -17.23
C VAL A 307 -1.43 5.40 -17.73
N VAL A 308 -0.86 4.36 -17.14
CA VAL A 308 0.34 3.67 -17.66
C VAL A 308 -0.08 2.24 -18.01
N GLY A 309 -0.05 1.91 -19.30
CA GLY A 309 -0.52 0.62 -19.84
C GLY A 309 0.47 -0.03 -20.80
N ARG A 310 0.12 -1.16 -21.40
CA ARG A 310 1.00 -1.85 -22.38
C ARG A 310 0.98 -1.12 -23.71
N THR A 311 2.09 -1.18 -24.43
CA THR A 311 2.11 -0.76 -25.83
C THR A 311 1.08 -1.58 -26.64
N GLY A 312 0.22 -0.90 -27.40
CA GLY A 312 -0.84 -1.53 -28.20
C GLY A 312 -2.19 -1.64 -27.51
N ASP A 313 -2.31 -1.27 -26.24
CA ASP A 313 -3.62 -1.10 -25.60
C ASP A 313 -4.34 0.11 -26.23
N ASN A 314 -5.61 -0.07 -26.61
CA ASN A 314 -6.51 1.04 -26.95
C ASN A 314 -6.83 1.82 -25.67
N LEU A 315 -5.89 2.66 -25.24
CA LEU A 315 -6.17 3.72 -24.26
C LEU A 315 -7.30 4.60 -24.85
N GLN A 316 -8.25 5.00 -24.01
CA GLN A 316 -9.53 5.59 -24.44
C GLN A 316 -9.34 6.65 -25.54
N ALA A 317 -10.25 6.69 -26.52
CA ALA A 317 -10.14 7.50 -27.74
C ALA A 317 -9.91 9.02 -27.50
N ASP A 318 -10.27 9.52 -26.31
CA ASP A 318 -10.13 10.93 -25.92
C ASP A 318 -8.84 11.23 -25.11
N ALA A 319 -7.99 10.24 -24.88
CA ALA A 319 -6.77 10.41 -24.09
C ALA A 319 -5.58 10.90 -24.94
N LYS A 320 -4.78 11.81 -24.39
CA LYS A 320 -3.50 12.22 -25.01
C LYS A 320 -2.45 11.18 -24.65
N VAL A 321 -1.83 10.52 -25.66
CA VAL A 321 -0.90 9.39 -25.47
C VAL A 321 0.54 9.77 -25.84
N VAL A 322 1.52 9.27 -25.09
CA VAL A 322 2.97 9.37 -25.35
C VAL A 322 3.71 8.05 -25.12
#